data_AF-A0A096CSP5-F1
#
_entry.id   AF-A0A096CSP5-F1
#
_cell.length_a   1.000
_cell.length_b   1.000
_cell.length_c   1.000
_cell.angle_alpha   90.00
_cell.angle_beta   90.00
_cell.angle_gamma   90.00
#
_symmetry.space_group_name_H-M   'P 1'
#
loop_
_entity.id
_entity.type
_entity.pdbx_description
1 polymer ?
#
loop_
_entity_poly.entity_id
_entity_poly.type
_entity_poly.pdbx_seq_one_letter_code
_entity_poly.pdbx_strand_id
1 'polypeptide(L)'
;MKKQYSLLLFLLLLSIMIVGCSSIKVREEEILDVDTIEKYIKEQKHDQGFDYLRFVKIEMEESQILFNKTTVEQREDKYLANIVYRLKIRNITSSNIKIHYTLYIPKEFAERFVIGERVFNLFVDGVEIKPNKSLNIGHGTLIRHYKLLSQEEKEIFNKYKDIVYLVLSINDKKVYLKVTPD
;
A
#
# COMPACT_ATOMS: atom_id res chain seq x y z
N MET A 1 7.43 58.81 11.56
CA MET A 1 6.29 57.85 11.61
C MET A 1 6.14 56.93 10.39
N LYS A 2 6.96 56.97 9.33
CA LYS A 2 6.80 56.04 8.17
C LYS A 2 7.51 54.68 8.32
N LYS A 3 8.51 54.56 9.21
CA LYS A 3 9.32 53.32 9.37
C LYS A 3 8.64 52.22 10.22
N GLN A 4 7.76 52.58 11.15
CA GLN A 4 7.11 51.59 12.05
C GLN A 4 6.03 50.77 11.34
N TYR A 5 5.27 51.36 10.41
CA TYR A 5 4.28 50.63 9.61
C TYR A 5 4.90 49.59 8.67
N SER A 6 6.12 49.84 8.18
CA SER A 6 6.85 48.90 7.33
C SER A 6 7.27 47.63 8.06
N LEU A 7 7.62 47.74 9.35
CA LEU A 7 8.01 46.59 10.18
C LEU A 7 6.79 45.75 10.55
N LEU A 8 5.65 46.42 10.85
CA LEU A 8 4.40 45.74 11.19
C LEU A 8 3.83 44.97 9.98
N LEU A 9 3.89 45.55 8.78
CA LEU A 9 3.45 44.91 7.54
C LEU A 9 4.34 43.71 7.17
N PHE A 10 5.65 43.82 7.40
CA PHE A 10 6.60 42.73 7.19
C PHE A 10 6.37 41.56 8.15
N LEU A 11 6.08 41.83 9.42
CA LEU A 11 5.72 40.81 10.42
C LEU A 11 4.37 40.13 10.11
N LEU A 12 3.40 40.89 9.59
CA LEU A 12 2.09 40.35 9.16
C LEU A 12 2.22 39.47 7.90
N LEU A 13 3.11 39.82 6.98
CA LEU A 13 3.41 38.98 5.80
C LEU A 13 4.16 37.70 6.19
N LEU A 14 5.03 37.77 7.22
CA LEU A 14 5.72 36.61 7.77
C LEU A 14 4.76 35.63 8.46
N SER A 15 3.73 36.11 9.16
CA SER A 15 2.77 35.23 9.82
C SER A 15 1.88 34.47 8.84
N ILE A 16 1.57 35.05 7.67
CA ILE A 16 0.81 34.38 6.61
C ILE A 16 1.61 33.23 5.97
N MET A 17 2.95 33.30 5.95
CA MET A 17 3.81 32.22 5.47
C MET A 17 3.90 31.02 6.43
N ILE A 18 3.59 31.19 7.72
CA ILE A 18 3.70 30.13 8.74
C ILE A 18 2.42 29.26 8.81
N VAL A 19 1.29 29.73 8.26
CA VAL A 19 0.01 29.00 8.29
C VAL A 19 -0.16 28.02 7.11
N GLY A 20 0.76 28.03 6.14
CA GLY A 20 0.61 27.29 4.88
C GLY A 20 1.21 25.88 4.82
N CYS A 21 1.86 25.39 5.87
CA CYS A 21 2.28 23.99 5.91
C CYS A 21 1.19 23.19 6.62
N SER A 22 0.18 22.76 5.85
CA SER A 22 -0.67 21.66 6.28
C SER A 22 0.24 20.45 6.47
N SER A 23 0.74 20.26 7.69
CA SER A 23 1.32 18.99 8.09
C SER A 23 0.28 17.93 7.77
N ILE A 24 0.59 17.03 6.83
CA ILE A 24 -0.17 15.79 6.64
C ILE A 24 -0.32 15.21 8.04
N LYS A 25 -1.56 15.18 8.56
CA LYS A 25 -1.82 14.57 9.86
C LYS A 25 -1.64 13.08 9.66
N VAL A 26 -0.42 12.62 9.89
CA VAL A 26 -0.10 11.20 9.96
C VAL A 26 -0.99 10.62 11.04
N ARG A 27 -2.04 9.91 10.64
CA ARG A 27 -2.81 9.09 11.56
C ARG A 27 -1.83 7.98 11.97
N GLU A 28 -1.34 7.99 13.20
CA GLU A 28 -0.55 6.88 13.76
C GLU A 28 -1.45 5.65 13.85
N GLU A 29 -1.70 4.99 12.72
CA GLU A 29 -2.18 3.62 12.73
C GLU A 29 -0.98 2.73 13.02
N GLU A 30 -1.08 1.94 14.09
CA GLU A 30 -0.07 0.97 14.49
C GLU A 30 0.19 0.03 13.30
N ILE A 31 1.43 0.06 12.79
CA ILE A 31 1.88 -0.87 11.76
C ILE A 31 1.97 -2.23 12.43
N LEU A 32 1.05 -3.12 12.09
CA LEU A 32 1.03 -4.48 12.61
C LEU A 32 2.12 -5.31 11.93
N ASP A 33 2.71 -6.25 12.66
CA ASP A 33 3.58 -7.24 12.05
C ASP A 33 2.77 -8.24 11.20
N VAL A 34 3.44 -8.87 10.23
CA VAL A 34 2.79 -9.79 9.27
C VAL A 34 2.19 -11.01 9.97
N ASP A 35 2.82 -11.53 11.03
CA ASP A 35 2.31 -12.71 11.76
C ASP A 35 0.97 -12.38 12.44
N THR A 36 0.84 -11.17 12.98
CA THR A 36 -0.42 -10.65 13.54
C THR A 36 -1.50 -10.54 12.47
N ILE A 37 -1.19 -10.03 11.28
CA ILE A 37 -2.14 -9.93 10.16
C ILE A 37 -2.64 -11.31 9.74
N GLU A 38 -1.73 -12.28 9.56
CA GLU A 38 -2.08 -13.66 9.21
C GLU A 38 -3.00 -14.30 10.25
N LYS A 39 -2.69 -14.09 11.53
CA LYS A 39 -3.54 -14.54 12.63
C LYS A 39 -4.93 -13.94 12.54
N TYR A 40 -5.05 -12.63 12.30
CA TYR A 40 -6.34 -11.95 12.21
C TYR A 40 -7.18 -12.40 11.01
N ILE A 41 -6.53 -12.67 9.87
CA ILE A 41 -7.19 -13.28 8.69
C ILE A 41 -7.73 -14.66 9.07
N LYS A 42 -6.90 -15.50 9.70
CA LYS A 42 -7.28 -16.86 10.09
C LYS A 42 -8.40 -16.90 11.13
N GLU A 43 -8.38 -15.98 12.09
CA GLU A 43 -9.38 -15.84 13.15
C GLU A 43 -10.62 -15.04 12.70
N GLN A 44 -10.67 -14.57 11.45
CA GLN A 44 -11.74 -13.71 10.91
C GLN A 44 -12.04 -12.51 11.82
N LYS A 45 -10.99 -11.86 12.34
CA LYS A 45 -11.06 -10.70 13.24
C LYS A 45 -11.44 -9.41 12.51
N HIS A 46 -12.51 -9.45 11.74
CA HIS A 46 -13.17 -8.26 11.21
C HIS A 46 -13.89 -7.54 12.36
N ASP A 47 -14.20 -6.26 12.17
CA ASP A 47 -15.17 -5.60 13.04
C ASP A 47 -16.47 -6.43 13.07
N GLN A 48 -16.95 -6.75 14.28
CA GLN A 48 -18.09 -7.65 14.45
C GLN A 48 -19.30 -7.19 13.64
N GLY A 49 -19.87 -8.12 12.86
CA GLY A 49 -21.04 -7.86 12.01
C GLY A 49 -20.77 -7.03 10.75
N PHE A 50 -19.50 -6.70 10.46
CA PHE A 50 -19.14 -5.97 9.25
C PHE A 50 -18.86 -6.92 8.08
N ASP A 51 -19.74 -6.87 7.08
CA ASP A 51 -19.58 -7.61 5.82
C ASP A 51 -19.10 -6.67 4.71
N TYR A 52 -17.78 -6.67 4.47
CA TYR A 52 -17.15 -5.81 3.46
C TYR A 52 -17.59 -6.14 2.02
N LEU A 53 -18.05 -7.37 1.75
CA LEU A 53 -18.47 -7.81 0.42
C LEU A 53 -19.71 -7.05 -0.06
N ARG A 54 -20.45 -6.41 0.85
CA ARG A 54 -21.57 -5.52 0.53
C ARG A 54 -21.13 -4.13 0.08
N PHE A 55 -19.88 -3.76 0.32
CA PHE A 55 -19.35 -2.42 0.05
C PHE A 55 -18.39 -2.38 -1.11
N VAL A 56 -17.51 -3.37 -1.22
CA VAL A 56 -16.45 -3.39 -2.22
C VAL A 56 -16.31 -4.73 -2.92
N LYS A 57 -15.92 -4.67 -4.20
CA LYS A 57 -15.32 -5.81 -4.91
C LYS A 57 -13.81 -5.57 -4.98
N ILE A 58 -13.02 -6.58 -4.61
CA ILE A 58 -11.56 -6.54 -4.65
C ILE A 58 -11.10 -7.56 -5.69
N GLU A 59 -10.25 -7.14 -6.61
CA GLU A 59 -9.69 -7.95 -7.69
C GLU A 59 -8.17 -7.78 -7.67
N MET A 60 -7.41 -8.84 -7.95
CA MET A 60 -5.95 -8.80 -8.07
C MET A 60 -5.51 -9.44 -9.39
N GLU A 61 -4.54 -8.82 -10.06
CA GLU A 61 -3.89 -9.42 -11.23
C GLU A 61 -2.71 -10.29 -10.77
N GLU A 62 -2.31 -11.27 -11.60
CA GLU A 62 -1.05 -11.98 -11.38
C GLU A 62 0.13 -11.02 -11.26
N SER A 63 1.01 -11.29 -10.29
CA SER A 63 2.12 -10.40 -10.00
C SER A 63 3.17 -10.51 -11.11
N GLN A 64 3.64 -9.36 -11.56
CA GLN A 64 4.56 -9.26 -12.69
C GLN A 64 6.00 -9.11 -12.19
N ILE A 65 6.91 -9.93 -12.70
CA ILE A 65 8.35 -9.76 -12.49
C ILE A 65 8.88 -8.86 -13.60
N LEU A 66 9.36 -7.68 -13.23
CA LEU A 66 10.00 -6.73 -14.12
C LEU A 66 11.51 -6.81 -13.95
N PHE A 67 12.17 -7.32 -14.98
CA PHE A 67 13.63 -7.39 -15.03
C PHE A 67 14.19 -6.01 -15.38
N ASN A 68 14.87 -5.40 -14.40
CA ASN A 68 15.37 -4.04 -14.49
C ASN A 68 16.47 -3.93 -15.55
N LYS A 69 16.39 -2.91 -16.40
CA LYS A 69 17.41 -2.57 -17.40
C LYS A 69 17.91 -1.15 -17.18
N THR A 70 18.54 -0.93 -16.02
CA THR A 70 18.90 0.41 -15.52
C THR A 70 20.23 0.93 -16.08
N THR A 71 20.99 0.11 -16.81
CA THR A 71 22.25 0.51 -17.45
C THR A 71 22.00 1.25 -18.76
N VAL A 72 22.94 2.11 -19.17
CA VAL A 72 22.91 2.79 -20.49
C VAL A 72 22.81 1.78 -21.64
N GLU A 73 23.45 0.62 -21.48
CA GLU A 73 23.47 -0.49 -22.42
C GLU A 73 22.16 -1.32 -22.42
N GLN A 74 21.17 -0.95 -21.60
CA GLN A 74 19.91 -1.69 -21.43
C GLN A 74 20.10 -3.15 -21.00
N ARG A 75 21.22 -3.46 -20.34
CA ARG A 75 21.49 -4.78 -19.79
C ARG A 75 20.63 -5.03 -18.57
N GLU A 76 20.04 -6.22 -18.53
CA GLU A 76 19.30 -6.76 -17.40
C GLU A 76 20.20 -6.79 -16.16
N ASP A 77 19.68 -6.27 -15.04
CA ASP A 77 20.31 -6.39 -13.74
C ASP A 77 20.40 -7.88 -13.39
N LYS A 78 21.60 -8.34 -13.10
CA LYS A 78 21.87 -9.77 -12.87
C LYS A 78 21.41 -10.24 -11.50
N TYR A 79 21.22 -9.33 -10.55
CA TYR A 79 21.03 -9.63 -9.13
C TYR A 79 19.64 -9.26 -8.62
N LEU A 80 19.04 -8.24 -9.23
CA LEU A 80 17.79 -7.65 -8.76
C LEU A 80 16.72 -7.63 -9.86
N ALA A 81 15.47 -7.86 -9.45
CA ALA A 81 14.29 -7.60 -10.27
C ALA A 81 13.27 -6.83 -9.42
N ASN A 82 12.24 -6.30 -10.06
CA ASN A 82 11.06 -5.80 -9.34
C ASN A 82 9.94 -6.83 -9.44
N ILE A 83 9.19 -7.02 -8.37
CA ILE A 83 7.86 -7.65 -8.43
C ILE A 83 6.80 -6.56 -8.27
N VAL A 84 5.80 -6.58 -9.13
CA VAL A 84 4.71 -5.60 -9.15
C VAL A 84 3.39 -6.28 -8.85
N TYR A 85 2.74 -5.82 -7.79
CA TYR A 85 1.39 -6.20 -7.38
C TYR A 85 0.39 -5.17 -7.90
N ARG A 86 -0.73 -5.64 -8.46
CA ARG A 86 -1.81 -4.78 -8.96
C ARG A 86 -3.13 -5.26 -8.37
N LEU A 87 -3.76 -4.38 -7.60
CA LEU A 87 -5.06 -4.62 -6.97
C LEU A 87 -6.04 -3.55 -7.41
N LYS A 88 -7.31 -3.91 -7.47
CA LYS A 88 -8.41 -3.00 -7.78
C LYS A 88 -9.50 -3.14 -6.72
N ILE A 89 -9.86 -2.03 -6.10
CA ILE A 89 -10.95 -1.96 -5.12
C ILE A 89 -12.07 -1.13 -5.72
N ARG A 90 -13.21 -1.77 -6.03
CA ARG A 90 -14.39 -1.12 -6.61
C ARG A 90 -15.45 -0.90 -5.56
N ASN A 91 -15.95 0.32 -5.41
CA ASN A 91 -17.15 0.61 -4.63
C ASN A 91 -18.38 0.07 -5.38
N ILE A 92 -19.11 -0.86 -4.78
CA ILE A 92 -20.31 -1.46 -5.36
C ILE A 92 -21.62 -0.90 -4.77
N THR A 93 -21.52 0.06 -3.86
CA THR A 93 -22.67 0.74 -3.24
C THR A 93 -23.16 1.91 -4.08
N SER A 94 -24.31 2.45 -3.69
CA SER A 94 -24.89 3.68 -4.25
C SER A 94 -24.38 4.96 -3.57
N SER A 95 -23.56 4.87 -2.52
CA SER A 95 -23.00 6.02 -1.79
C SER A 95 -21.48 6.10 -1.92
N ASN A 96 -20.90 7.26 -1.62
CA ASN A 96 -19.44 7.37 -1.50
C ASN A 96 -18.97 6.53 -0.30
N ILE A 97 -17.80 5.92 -0.41
CA ILE A 97 -17.13 5.25 0.70
C ILE A 97 -15.76 5.87 0.89
N LYS A 98 -15.32 5.97 2.14
CA LYS A 98 -13.95 6.34 2.47
C LYS A 98 -13.17 5.07 2.79
N ILE A 99 -12.02 4.87 2.14
CA ILE A 99 -11.18 3.72 2.41
C ILE A 99 -9.77 4.11 2.86
N HIS A 100 -9.21 3.32 3.77
CA HIS A 100 -7.78 3.31 4.08
C HIS A 100 -7.27 1.89 3.84
N TYR A 101 -6.06 1.76 3.32
CA TYR A 101 -5.51 0.44 3.07
C TYR A 101 -4.02 0.38 3.36
N THR A 102 -3.57 -0.78 3.81
CA THR A 102 -2.16 -1.12 3.97
C THR A 102 -1.94 -2.51 3.41
N LEU A 103 -0.89 -2.68 2.61
CA LEU A 103 -0.55 -3.96 1.99
C LEU A 103 0.68 -4.54 2.68
N TYR A 104 0.69 -5.85 2.87
CA TYR A 104 1.78 -6.61 3.46
C TYR A 104 2.15 -7.77 2.54
N ILE A 105 3.45 -7.98 2.37
CA ILE A 105 3.97 -9.18 1.71
C ILE A 105 4.05 -10.32 2.74
N PRO A 106 3.63 -11.55 2.40
CA PRO A 106 3.80 -12.72 3.25
C PRO A 106 5.23 -12.87 3.75
N LYS A 107 5.37 -13.21 5.03
CA LYS A 107 6.67 -13.25 5.70
C LYS A 107 7.62 -14.23 5.02
N GLU A 108 7.14 -15.40 4.61
CA GLU A 108 7.95 -16.44 3.97
C GLU A 108 8.53 -15.99 2.61
N PHE A 109 7.83 -15.09 1.91
CA PHE A 109 8.32 -14.48 0.69
C PHE A 109 9.26 -13.30 0.98
N ALA A 110 8.84 -12.43 1.89
CA ALA A 110 9.51 -11.19 2.20
C ALA A 110 10.90 -11.41 2.81
N GLU A 111 11.05 -12.38 3.71
CA GLU A 111 12.32 -12.68 4.37
C GLU A 111 13.38 -13.25 3.43
N ARG A 112 12.96 -13.94 2.35
CA ARG A 112 13.86 -14.67 1.47
C ARG A 112 14.23 -13.92 0.21
N PHE A 113 13.29 -13.11 -0.30
CA PHE A 113 13.39 -12.56 -1.64
C PHE A 113 13.32 -11.03 -1.69
N VAL A 114 12.58 -10.38 -0.79
CA VAL A 114 12.35 -8.93 -0.84
C VAL A 114 13.54 -8.17 -0.24
N ILE A 115 13.95 -7.12 -0.95
CA ILE A 115 15.03 -6.21 -0.54
C ILE A 115 14.39 -4.86 -0.24
N GLY A 116 14.37 -4.50 1.05
CA GLY A 116 13.78 -3.25 1.53
C GLY A 116 12.41 -3.44 2.18
N GLU A 117 11.49 -2.53 1.90
CA GLU A 117 10.19 -2.47 2.57
C GLU A 117 9.29 -3.66 2.23
N ARG A 118 8.62 -4.17 3.27
CA ARG A 118 7.71 -5.34 3.22
C ARG A 118 6.25 -4.96 3.46
N VAL A 119 6.02 -3.70 3.82
CA VAL A 119 4.72 -3.10 4.14
C VAL A 119 4.60 -1.85 3.28
N PHE A 120 3.45 -1.68 2.64
CA PHE A 120 3.24 -0.63 1.65
C PHE A 120 2.04 0.24 1.95
N ASN A 121 2.12 1.49 1.47
CA ASN A 121 1.10 2.53 1.63
C ASN A 121 0.74 2.78 3.08
N LEU A 122 1.76 3.18 3.85
CA LEU A 122 1.59 3.41 5.27
C LEU A 122 0.66 4.60 5.58
N PHE A 123 0.56 5.63 4.71
CA PHE A 123 -0.17 6.85 5.07
C PHE A 123 -0.72 7.60 3.85
N VAL A 124 -1.81 7.12 3.26
CA VAL A 124 -2.65 7.96 2.40
C VAL A 124 -3.87 8.37 3.20
N ASP A 125 -4.07 9.69 3.38
CA ASP A 125 -5.33 10.23 3.88
C ASP A 125 -6.47 9.54 3.12
N GLY A 126 -7.38 8.91 3.87
CA GLY A 126 -8.29 7.91 3.31
C GLY A 126 -8.94 8.36 2.01
N VAL A 127 -8.93 7.48 1.02
CA VAL A 127 -9.36 7.77 -0.34
C VAL A 127 -10.88 7.62 -0.42
N GLU A 128 -11.56 8.66 -0.90
CA GLU A 128 -12.98 8.57 -1.21
C GLU A 128 -13.20 7.91 -2.58
N ILE A 129 -14.01 6.85 -2.62
CA ILE A 129 -14.40 6.16 -3.85
C ILE A 129 -15.88 6.40 -4.10
N LYS A 130 -16.20 7.04 -5.22
CA LYS A 130 -17.58 7.27 -5.69
C LYS A 130 -18.27 5.96 -6.09
N PRO A 131 -19.62 5.91 -6.12
CA PRO A 131 -20.39 4.77 -6.58
C PRO A 131 -19.88 4.21 -7.91
N ASN A 132 -19.71 2.89 -7.97
CA ASN A 132 -19.22 2.15 -9.15
C ASN A 132 -17.84 2.56 -9.69
N LYS A 133 -17.08 3.39 -8.97
CA LYS A 133 -15.69 3.71 -9.31
C LYS A 133 -14.73 2.75 -8.61
N SER A 134 -13.51 2.70 -9.14
CA SER A 134 -12.46 1.83 -8.65
C SER A 134 -11.23 2.64 -8.29
N LEU A 135 -10.60 2.24 -7.18
CA LEU A 135 -9.22 2.60 -6.87
C LEU A 135 -8.31 1.49 -7.43
N ASN A 136 -7.37 1.88 -8.28
CA ASN A 136 -6.32 1.00 -8.77
C ASN A 136 -5.08 1.21 -7.91
N ILE A 137 -4.56 0.13 -7.35
CA ILE A 137 -3.40 0.12 -6.46
C ILE A 137 -2.30 -0.66 -7.16
N GLY A 138 -1.19 0.02 -7.47
CA GLY A 138 0.01 -0.61 -8.02
C GLY A 138 1.16 -0.43 -7.03
N HIS A 139 1.82 -1.52 -6.67
CA HIS A 139 3.01 -1.45 -5.81
C HIS A 139 4.13 -2.33 -6.36
N GLY A 140 5.33 -1.78 -6.47
CA GLY A 140 6.53 -2.49 -6.90
C GLY A 140 7.57 -2.54 -5.79
N THR A 141 8.14 -3.71 -5.54
CA THR A 141 9.26 -3.87 -4.60
C THR A 141 10.42 -4.62 -5.25
N LEU A 142 11.63 -4.33 -4.78
CA LEU A 142 12.84 -5.01 -5.24
C LEU A 142 12.90 -6.42 -4.65
N ILE A 143 13.26 -7.38 -5.50
CA ILE A 143 13.47 -8.76 -5.12
C ILE A 143 14.79 -9.29 -5.68
N ARG A 144 15.31 -10.36 -5.05
CA ARG A 144 16.36 -11.20 -5.65
C ARG A 144 15.92 -11.70 -7.02
N HIS A 145 16.85 -11.68 -7.96
CA HIS A 145 16.59 -12.09 -9.33
C HIS A 145 16.15 -13.56 -9.42
N TYR A 146 14.99 -13.83 -10.03
CA TYR A 146 14.39 -15.18 -10.09
C TYR A 146 15.33 -16.26 -10.68
N LYS A 147 16.15 -15.89 -11.68
CA LYS A 147 17.13 -16.81 -12.28
C LYS A 147 18.23 -17.28 -11.33
N LEU A 148 18.48 -16.55 -10.24
CA LEU A 148 19.49 -16.90 -9.23
C LEU A 148 18.95 -17.79 -8.11
N LEU A 149 17.65 -18.09 -8.12
CA LEU A 149 17.01 -18.92 -7.12
C LEU A 149 17.29 -20.41 -7.40
N SER A 150 17.59 -21.14 -6.33
CA SER A 150 17.58 -22.61 -6.33
C SER A 150 16.19 -23.17 -6.63
N GLN A 151 16.08 -24.47 -6.90
CA GLN A 151 14.79 -25.10 -7.20
C GLN A 151 13.81 -24.99 -6.02
N GLU A 152 14.27 -25.24 -4.79
CA GLU A 152 13.48 -25.08 -3.58
C GLU A 152 13.02 -23.61 -3.42
N GLU A 153 13.92 -22.64 -3.59
CA GLU A 153 13.54 -21.23 -3.53
C GLU A 153 12.49 -20.85 -4.58
N LYS A 154 12.55 -21.41 -5.79
CA LYS A 154 11.54 -21.19 -6.83
C LYS A 154 10.17 -21.75 -6.44
N GLU A 155 10.12 -22.87 -5.75
CA GLU A 155 8.85 -23.43 -5.25
C GLU A 155 8.20 -22.49 -4.23
N ILE A 156 8.96 -22.00 -3.25
CA ILE A 156 8.47 -20.99 -2.30
C ILE A 156 8.11 -19.69 -3.03
N PHE A 157 8.95 -19.24 -3.96
CA PHE A 157 8.69 -18.03 -4.74
C PHE A 157 7.33 -18.13 -5.45
N ASN A 158 7.09 -19.20 -6.21
CA ASN A 158 5.85 -19.38 -6.96
C ASN A 158 4.64 -19.60 -6.05
N LYS A 159 4.82 -20.18 -4.86
CA LYS A 159 3.75 -20.36 -3.88
C LYS A 159 3.24 -19.03 -3.31
N TYR A 160 4.12 -18.04 -3.13
CA TYR A 160 3.79 -16.81 -2.41
C TYR A 160 3.84 -15.52 -3.23
N LYS A 161 4.42 -15.53 -4.45
CA LYS A 161 4.58 -14.31 -5.28
C LYS A 161 3.27 -13.60 -5.61
N ASP A 162 2.15 -14.31 -5.60
CA ASP A 162 0.82 -13.79 -5.94
C ASP A 162 -0.08 -13.65 -4.71
N ILE A 163 0.51 -13.55 -3.52
CA ILE A 163 -0.22 -13.36 -2.27
C ILE A 163 0.14 -11.99 -1.70
N VAL A 164 -0.89 -11.20 -1.36
CA VAL A 164 -0.75 -9.97 -0.58
C VAL A 164 -1.75 -10.00 0.56
N TYR A 165 -1.35 -9.59 1.76
CA TYR A 165 -2.30 -9.32 2.84
C TYR A 165 -2.71 -7.86 2.81
N LEU A 166 -4.02 -7.63 2.92
CA LEU A 166 -4.65 -6.32 2.85
C LEU A 166 -5.35 -6.04 4.17
N VAL A 167 -4.89 -4.99 4.87
CA VAL A 167 -5.68 -4.34 5.91
C VAL A 167 -6.48 -3.25 5.22
N LEU A 168 -7.79 -3.35 5.24
CA LEU A 168 -8.71 -2.40 4.60
C LEU A 168 -9.66 -1.84 5.65
N SER A 169 -9.70 -0.52 5.77
CA SER A 169 -10.73 0.20 6.51
C SER A 169 -11.73 0.77 5.52
N ILE A 170 -13.02 0.53 5.72
CA ILE A 170 -14.13 1.09 4.92
C ILE A 170 -15.03 1.85 5.89
N ASN A 171 -15.15 3.17 5.73
CA ASN A 171 -15.89 4.03 6.65
C ASN A 171 -15.50 3.78 8.12
N ASP A 172 -14.18 3.73 8.37
CA ASP A 172 -13.54 3.44 9.66
C ASP A 172 -13.75 2.00 10.20
N LYS A 173 -14.39 1.09 9.44
CA LYS A 173 -14.52 -0.33 9.80
C LYS A 173 -13.42 -1.18 9.18
N LYS A 174 -12.67 -1.89 10.02
CA LYS A 174 -11.48 -2.65 9.58
C LYS A 174 -11.79 -4.10 9.19
N VAL A 175 -11.13 -4.54 8.12
CA VAL A 175 -11.07 -5.94 7.68
C VAL A 175 -9.66 -6.34 7.30
N TYR A 176 -9.36 -7.62 7.47
CA TYR A 176 -8.07 -8.23 7.20
C TYR A 176 -8.27 -9.32 6.16
N LEU A 177 -7.58 -9.22 5.03
CA LEU A 177 -7.83 -10.07 3.87
C LEU A 177 -6.53 -10.66 3.35
N LYS A 178 -6.58 -11.94 2.96
CA LYS A 178 -5.60 -12.52 2.04
C LYS A 178 -6.15 -12.35 0.62
N VAL A 179 -5.40 -11.66 -0.22
CA VAL A 179 -5.76 -11.41 -1.62
C VAL A 179 -4.82 -12.20 -2.52
N THR A 180 -5.42 -12.89 -3.48
CA THR A 180 -4.74 -13.63 -4.55
C THR A 180 -5.44 -13.31 -5.87
N PRO A 181 -4.79 -13.51 -7.03
CA PRO A 181 -5.48 -13.48 -8.32
C PRO A 181 -6.69 -14.41 -8.34
N ASP A 182 -7.76 -13.97 -9.01
CA ASP A 182 -8.97 -14.76 -9.28
C ASP A 182 -8.69 -15.90 -10.29
#